data_AF-A0A5S5C0H9-F1
#
_entry.id   AF-A0A5S5C0H9-F1
#
_cell.length_a   1.000
_cell.length_b   1.000
_cell.length_c   1.000
_cell.angle_alpha   90.00
_cell.angle_beta   90.00
_cell.angle_gamma   90.00
#
_symmetry.space_group_name_H-M   'P 1'
#
loop_
_entity.id
_entity.type
_entity.pdbx_description
1 polymer ?
#
loop_
_entity_poly.entity_id
_entity_poly.type
_entity_poly.pdbx_seq_one_letter_code
_entity_poly.pdbx_strand_id
1 'polypeptide(L)'
;MNNTQKTILIYFLLLWVSKEMIACTCGLSRLSEKQKWAIENSECIFIGEVFEIDKHNQTYKIRVSESLDGGDTPNNIYLGKNWKTCTPYINEEGKWIVYGSMEDGFLRLNLCGISRSFNYPVIYPTPPPPPELNEKPKSKIERKNDYQKRKEKNIEKGLAELNAEIDALRKLRDKKQ
;
A
#
# COMPACT_ATOMS: atom_id res chain seq x y z
N MET A 1 50.84 -9.58 -0.27
CA MET A 1 49.80 -9.30 0.74
C MET A 1 49.68 -10.51 1.66
N ASN A 2 50.13 -10.38 2.90
CA ASN A 2 50.19 -11.51 3.84
C ASN A 2 48.80 -11.89 4.36
N ASN A 3 48.64 -13.10 4.88
CA ASN A 3 47.35 -13.62 5.34
C ASN A 3 46.67 -12.68 6.34
N THR A 4 47.44 -12.04 7.24
CA THR A 4 46.91 -11.04 8.19
C THR A 4 46.26 -9.83 7.51
N GLN A 5 46.85 -9.34 6.41
CA GLN A 5 46.27 -8.23 5.65
C GLN A 5 44.99 -8.65 4.92
N LYS A 6 44.93 -9.90 4.41
CA LYS A 6 43.70 -10.46 3.80
C LYS A 6 42.58 -10.59 4.84
N THR A 7 42.90 -11.05 6.04
CA THR A 7 41.91 -11.20 7.13
C THR A 7 41.35 -9.85 7.60
N ILE A 8 42.20 -8.83 7.74
CA ILE A 8 41.75 -7.46 8.09
C ILE A 8 40.86 -6.88 7.00
N LEU A 9 41.22 -7.06 5.72
CA LEU A 9 40.41 -6.59 4.59
C LEU A 9 39.04 -7.26 4.56
N ILE A 10 38.96 -8.56 4.83
CA ILE A 10 37.70 -9.32 4.89
C ILE A 10 36.82 -8.82 6.07
N TYR A 11 37.41 -8.56 7.23
CA TYR A 11 36.69 -7.99 8.37
C TYR A 11 36.12 -6.60 8.06
N PHE A 12 36.91 -5.76 7.39
CA PHE A 12 36.46 -4.43 6.95
C PHE A 12 35.35 -4.51 5.91
N LEU A 13 35.41 -5.50 5.01
CA LEU A 13 34.37 -5.73 4.01
C LEU A 13 33.06 -6.18 4.68
N LEU A 14 33.12 -7.11 5.64
CA LEU A 14 31.94 -7.65 6.35
C LEU A 14 31.21 -6.59 7.18
N LEU A 15 31.95 -5.65 7.80
CA LEU A 15 31.35 -4.53 8.53
C LEU A 15 30.63 -3.53 7.61
N TRP A 16 30.93 -3.52 6.31
CA TRP A 16 30.27 -2.62 5.36
C TRP A 16 28.96 -3.19 4.80
N VAL A 17 28.74 -4.51 4.90
CA VAL A 17 27.54 -5.18 4.36
C VAL A 17 26.36 -5.18 5.35
N SER A 18 26.54 -4.74 6.60
CA SER A 18 25.45 -4.65 7.59
C SER A 18 24.54 -3.43 7.36
N LYS A 19 24.15 -3.16 6.12
CA LYS A 19 23.04 -2.25 5.86
C LYS A 19 21.76 -2.92 6.35
N GLU A 20 21.07 -2.27 7.27
CA GLU A 20 19.85 -2.79 7.86
C GLU A 20 18.80 -3.09 6.77
N MET A 21 18.56 -4.37 6.52
CA MET A 21 17.41 -4.80 5.74
C MET A 21 16.18 -4.70 6.64
N ILE A 22 15.58 -3.50 6.69
CA ILE A 22 14.34 -3.28 7.42
C ILE A 22 13.21 -3.95 6.62
N ALA A 23 12.94 -5.21 6.93
CA ALA A 23 11.74 -5.89 6.48
C ALA A 23 10.52 -5.26 7.15
N CYS A 24 9.41 -5.12 6.42
CA CYS A 24 8.16 -4.68 7.02
C CYS A 24 7.39 -5.87 7.57
N THR A 25 7.26 -5.91 8.89
CA THR A 25 6.37 -6.83 9.59
C THR A 25 5.03 -6.16 9.81
N CYS A 26 4.10 -6.35 8.87
CA CYS A 26 2.70 -5.93 9.01
C CYS A 26 1.89 -7.09 9.60
N GLY A 27 1.28 -6.89 10.77
CA GLY A 27 0.40 -7.88 11.37
C GLY A 27 -0.87 -8.11 10.53
N LEU A 28 -1.41 -9.34 10.60
CA LEU A 28 -2.76 -9.62 10.11
C LEU A 28 -3.76 -9.10 11.14
N SER A 29 -4.65 -8.21 10.71
CA SER A 29 -5.72 -7.65 11.52
C SER A 29 -6.99 -7.49 10.70
N ARG A 30 -8.13 -7.35 11.37
CA ARG A 30 -9.42 -7.16 10.69
C ARG A 30 -9.41 -5.83 9.93
N LEU A 31 -10.13 -5.77 8.80
CA LEU A 31 -10.23 -4.54 8.01
C LEU A 31 -10.72 -3.36 8.87
N SER A 32 -11.73 -3.59 9.72
CA SER A 32 -12.26 -2.57 10.62
C SER A 32 -11.24 -2.01 11.60
N GLU A 33 -10.33 -2.85 12.11
CA GLU A 33 -9.24 -2.42 13.00
C GLU A 33 -8.23 -1.56 12.24
N LYS A 34 -7.89 -1.95 11.00
CA LYS A 34 -7.03 -1.14 10.15
C LYS A 34 -7.65 0.19 9.75
N GLN A 35 -8.95 0.22 9.45
CA GLN A 35 -9.69 1.44 9.15
C GLN A 35 -9.68 2.38 10.34
N LYS A 36 -9.99 1.87 11.54
CA LYS A 36 -9.90 2.66 12.77
C LYS A 36 -8.50 3.23 12.98
N TRP A 37 -7.47 2.38 12.91
CA TRP A 37 -6.09 2.82 13.08
C TRP A 37 -5.69 3.86 12.03
N ALA A 38 -6.04 3.65 10.76
CA ALA A 38 -5.72 4.58 9.69
C ALA A 38 -6.39 5.95 9.90
N ILE A 39 -7.66 5.98 10.30
CA ILE A 39 -8.36 7.22 10.63
C ILE A 39 -7.69 7.95 11.82
N GLU A 40 -7.26 7.22 12.84
CA GLU A 40 -6.64 7.80 14.05
C GLU A 40 -5.20 8.27 13.83
N ASN A 41 -4.49 7.71 12.84
CA ASN A 41 -3.05 7.93 12.62
C ASN A 41 -2.76 8.56 11.25
N SER A 42 -3.74 9.20 10.60
CA SER A 42 -3.52 9.99 9.39
C SER A 42 -3.73 11.46 9.69
N GLU A 43 -2.82 12.29 9.20
CA GLU A 43 -3.00 13.74 9.18
C GLU A 43 -3.89 14.18 8.02
N CYS A 44 -3.86 13.42 6.92
CA CYS A 44 -4.66 13.65 5.72
C CYS A 44 -5.35 12.36 5.26
N ILE A 45 -6.64 12.46 4.95
CA ILE A 45 -7.46 11.40 4.38
C ILE A 45 -8.25 11.96 3.21
N PHE A 46 -7.91 11.52 1.99
CA PHE A 46 -8.52 12.08 0.78
C PHE A 46 -8.56 11.06 -0.36
N ILE A 47 -9.39 11.36 -1.37
CA ILE A 47 -9.35 10.71 -2.68
C ILE A 47 -8.53 11.59 -3.61
N GLY A 48 -7.52 11.03 -4.25
CA GLY A 48 -6.66 11.76 -5.18
C GLY A 48 -6.38 11.01 -6.47
N GLU A 49 -5.94 11.77 -7.47
CA GLU A 49 -5.52 11.26 -8.77
C GLU A 49 -3.99 11.34 -8.86
N VAL A 50 -3.33 10.19 -8.94
CA VAL A 50 -1.90 10.08 -9.23
C VAL A 50 -1.70 10.26 -10.72
N PHE A 51 -0.91 11.24 -11.12
CA PHE A 51 -0.73 11.60 -12.53
C PHE A 51 0.75 11.67 -12.97
N GLU A 52 1.68 11.45 -12.04
CA GLU A 52 3.11 11.42 -12.33
C GLU A 52 3.80 10.50 -11.33
N ILE A 53 4.66 9.59 -11.81
CA ILE A 53 5.45 8.67 -10.99
C ILE A 53 6.89 8.68 -11.48
N ASP A 54 7.81 9.07 -10.61
CA ASP A 54 9.25 8.95 -10.82
C ASP A 54 9.77 7.71 -10.09
N LYS A 55 9.98 6.64 -10.86
CA LYS A 55 10.49 5.37 -10.34
C LYS A 55 11.95 5.43 -9.89
N HIS A 56 12.74 6.36 -10.42
CA HIS A 56 14.15 6.51 -10.06
C HIS A 56 14.26 7.15 -8.67
N ASN A 57 13.52 8.23 -8.45
CA ASN A 57 13.51 8.96 -7.18
C ASN A 57 12.49 8.42 -6.17
N GLN A 58 11.68 7.44 -6.58
CA GLN A 58 10.60 6.84 -5.79
C GLN A 58 9.59 7.89 -5.31
N THR A 59 9.30 8.88 -6.16
CA THR A 59 8.35 9.96 -5.86
C THR A 59 7.15 9.89 -6.80
N TYR A 60 6.07 10.54 -6.39
CA TYR A 60 4.85 10.66 -7.21
C TYR A 60 4.19 12.01 -6.95
N LYS A 61 3.37 12.47 -7.90
CA LYS A 61 2.48 13.61 -7.69
C LYS A 61 1.04 13.13 -7.68
N ILE A 62 0.30 13.59 -6.69
CA ILE A 62 -1.11 13.27 -6.51
C ILE A 62 -1.91 14.55 -6.33
N ARG A 63 -2.99 14.70 -7.10
CA ARG A 63 -3.92 15.81 -7.00
C ARG A 63 -5.11 15.41 -6.14
N VAL A 64 -5.43 16.18 -5.11
CA VAL A 64 -6.63 15.98 -4.29
C VAL A 64 -7.88 16.19 -5.14
N SER A 65 -8.76 15.19 -5.18
CA SER A 65 -10.08 15.27 -5.82
C SER A 65 -11.20 15.49 -4.80
N GLU A 66 -11.09 14.90 -3.62
CA GLU A 66 -12.06 15.03 -2.52
C GLU A 66 -11.35 14.84 -1.18
N SER A 67 -11.53 15.77 -0.23
CA SER A 67 -11.12 15.55 1.16
C SER A 67 -12.18 14.74 1.91
N LEU A 68 -11.72 13.73 2.63
CA LEU A 68 -12.57 12.82 3.42
C LEU A 68 -12.46 13.07 4.93
N ASP A 69 -11.52 13.91 5.36
CA ASP A 69 -11.37 14.38 6.75
C ASP A 69 -11.72 15.88 6.93
N GLY A 70 -11.89 16.62 5.83
CA GLY A 70 -12.17 18.06 5.81
C GLY A 70 -10.93 18.95 5.84
N GLY A 71 -9.72 18.39 5.90
CA GLY A 71 -8.47 19.15 6.01
C GLY A 71 -7.81 19.48 4.66
N ASP A 72 -8.02 18.64 3.65
CA ASP A 72 -7.34 18.78 2.35
C ASP A 72 -8.11 19.67 1.37
N THR A 73 -7.43 20.64 0.76
CA THR A 73 -8.05 21.51 -0.26
C THR A 73 -8.16 20.76 -1.60
N PRO A 74 -9.34 20.72 -2.25
CA PRO A 74 -9.47 20.18 -3.61
C PRO A 74 -8.50 20.83 -4.59
N ASN A 75 -7.97 20.05 -5.53
CA ASN A 75 -6.92 20.42 -6.49
C ASN A 75 -5.53 20.70 -5.90
N ASN A 76 -5.34 20.64 -4.58
CA ASN A 76 -3.99 20.66 -4.01
C ASN A 76 -3.17 19.50 -4.59
N ILE A 77 -1.88 19.73 -4.83
CA ILE A 77 -0.96 18.72 -5.36
C ILE A 77 0.06 18.40 -4.28
N TYR A 78 0.04 17.16 -3.83
CA TYR A 78 1.07 16.64 -2.96
C TYR A 78 2.19 16.00 -3.78
N LEU A 79 3.44 16.30 -3.40
CA LEU A 79 4.59 15.51 -3.79
C LEU A 79 4.74 14.39 -2.76
N GLY A 80 4.46 13.15 -3.15
CA GLY A 80 4.62 12.00 -2.29
C GLY A 80 5.90 11.23 -2.58
N LYS A 81 6.28 10.37 -1.63
CA LYS A 81 7.46 9.52 -1.73
C LYS A 81 7.15 8.11 -1.23
N ASN A 82 7.74 7.11 -1.86
CA ASN A 82 7.72 5.74 -1.40
C ASN A 82 9.03 5.47 -0.62
N TRP A 83 9.03 5.61 0.71
CA TRP A 83 10.25 5.43 1.53
C TRP A 83 10.70 3.98 1.65
N LYS A 84 9.77 3.04 1.49
CA LYS A 84 10.01 1.60 1.66
C LYS A 84 9.34 0.89 0.50
N THR A 85 9.80 -0.33 0.23
CA THR A 85 9.16 -1.25 -0.75
C THR A 85 7.90 -1.91 -0.20
N CYS A 86 7.36 -1.41 0.91
CA CYS A 86 6.25 -2.02 1.63
C CYS A 86 4.94 -1.36 1.23
N THR A 87 3.85 -2.09 1.39
CA THR A 87 2.52 -1.55 1.09
C THR A 87 2.06 -0.57 2.16
N PRO A 88 1.32 0.48 1.77
CA PRO A 88 0.93 0.82 0.39
C PRO A 88 2.06 1.50 -0.40
N TYR A 89 2.18 1.15 -1.69
CA TYR A 89 3.23 1.64 -2.59
C TYR A 89 2.58 2.13 -3.89
N ILE A 90 2.80 3.39 -4.26
CA ILE A 90 2.24 3.96 -5.49
C ILE A 90 3.16 3.63 -6.67
N ASN A 91 2.71 2.72 -7.53
CA ASN A 91 3.42 2.28 -8.75
C ASN A 91 2.59 2.42 -10.03
N GLU A 92 1.35 2.90 -9.92
CA GLU A 92 0.44 3.14 -11.03
C GLU A 92 -0.30 4.47 -10.87
N GLU A 93 -0.52 5.13 -12.00
CA GLU A 93 -1.38 6.30 -12.10
C GLU A 93 -2.86 5.92 -11.91
N GLY A 94 -3.69 6.91 -11.65
CA GLY A 94 -5.13 6.73 -11.46
C GLY A 94 -5.62 7.21 -10.11
N LYS A 95 -6.84 6.80 -9.77
CA LYS A 95 -7.51 7.22 -8.55
C LYS A 95 -7.11 6.37 -7.35
N TRP A 96 -6.83 7.01 -6.23
CA TRP A 96 -6.43 6.37 -4.98
C TRP A 96 -7.21 6.95 -3.80
N ILE A 97 -7.49 6.10 -2.81
CA ILE A 97 -7.78 6.57 -1.45
C ILE A 97 -6.45 6.66 -0.68
N VAL A 98 -6.24 7.78 -0.01
CA VAL A 98 -5.00 8.11 0.67
C VAL A 98 -5.23 8.24 2.17
N TYR A 99 -4.29 7.68 2.92
CA TYR A 99 -4.16 7.78 4.36
C TYR A 99 -2.68 8.04 4.64
N GLY A 100 -2.36 9.22 5.12
CA GLY A 100 -0.97 9.62 5.24
C GLY A 100 -0.74 10.80 6.16
N SER A 101 0.53 11.20 6.19
CA SER A 101 1.07 12.34 6.92
C SER A 101 2.16 13.02 6.10
N MET A 102 2.48 14.26 6.43
CA MET A 102 3.60 14.96 5.81
C MET A 102 4.90 14.64 6.56
N GLU A 103 5.92 14.16 5.84
CA GLU A 103 7.25 13.87 6.37
C GLU A 103 8.32 14.43 5.45
N ASP A 104 9.20 15.29 5.98
CA ASP A 104 10.27 15.96 5.23
C ASP A 104 9.77 16.70 3.97
N GLY A 105 8.55 17.26 4.02
CA GLY A 105 7.93 17.96 2.89
C GLY A 105 7.30 17.04 1.83
N PHE A 106 7.29 15.73 2.05
CA PHE A 106 6.65 14.75 1.19
C PHE A 106 5.42 14.14 1.86
N LEU A 107 4.39 13.85 1.06
CA LEU A 107 3.28 13.02 1.51
C LEU A 107 3.77 11.58 1.68
N ARG A 108 3.67 11.09 2.92
CA ARG A 108 3.98 9.72 3.33
C ARG A 108 2.71 8.94 3.58
N LEU A 109 2.54 7.84 2.84
CA LEU A 109 1.47 6.90 3.15
C LEU A 109 1.78 6.13 4.44
N ASN A 110 0.74 5.84 5.22
CA ASN A 110 0.88 5.08 6.45
C ASN A 110 1.44 3.68 6.16
N LEU A 111 2.57 3.35 6.77
CA LEU A 111 3.19 2.03 6.64
C LEU A 111 2.23 0.94 7.13
N CYS A 112 2.06 -0.14 6.37
CA CYS A 112 1.05 -1.17 6.65
C CYS A 112 -0.41 -0.68 6.65
N GLY A 113 -0.64 0.54 6.15
CA GLY A 113 -1.94 1.18 6.05
C GLY A 113 -2.80 0.62 4.92
N ILE A 114 -3.91 1.33 4.66
CA ILE A 114 -4.99 0.87 3.76
C ILE A 114 -5.20 1.77 2.54
N SER A 115 -4.26 2.69 2.28
CA SER A 115 -4.25 3.45 1.03
C SER A 115 -4.14 2.48 -0.16
N ARG A 116 -4.94 2.71 -1.20
CA ARG A 116 -5.03 1.78 -2.32
C ARG A 116 -5.64 2.43 -3.56
N SER A 117 -5.25 1.89 -4.71
CA SER A 117 -5.80 2.25 -6.01
C SER A 117 -7.24 1.77 -6.14
N PHE A 118 -8.06 2.55 -6.84
CA PHE A 118 -9.40 2.13 -7.25
C PHE A 118 -9.34 1.02 -8.32
N ASN A 119 -8.24 0.89 -9.07
CA ASN A 119 -8.05 -0.19 -10.04
C ASN A 119 -7.79 -1.54 -9.34
N TYR A 120 -7.16 -1.52 -8.17
CA TYR A 120 -6.91 -2.71 -7.36
C TYR A 120 -7.10 -2.44 -5.86
N PRO A 121 -8.36 -2.37 -5.37
CA PRO A 121 -8.67 -1.94 -4.01
C PRO A 121 -8.60 -3.07 -2.98
N VAL A 122 -7.88 -4.16 -3.28
CA VAL A 122 -7.82 -5.36 -2.45
C VAL A 122 -6.77 -5.20 -1.36
N ILE A 123 -7.19 -5.19 -0.09
CA ILE A 123 -6.26 -5.17 1.06
C ILE A 123 -5.83 -6.59 1.43
N TYR A 124 -6.77 -7.53 1.46
CA TYR A 124 -6.51 -8.93 1.78
C TYR A 124 -7.17 -9.82 0.71
N PRO A 125 -6.39 -10.38 -0.23
CA PRO A 125 -6.95 -11.30 -1.19
C PRO A 125 -7.41 -12.58 -0.47
N THR A 126 -8.57 -13.09 -0.85
CA THR A 126 -9.04 -14.39 -0.34
C THR A 126 -8.01 -15.47 -0.71
N PRO A 127 -7.47 -16.24 0.26
CA PRO A 127 -6.51 -17.29 -0.04
C PRO A 127 -7.15 -18.35 -0.95
N PRO A 128 -6.36 -19.03 -1.79
CA PRO A 128 -6.88 -20.17 -2.53
C PRO A 128 -7.38 -21.22 -1.54
N PRO A 129 -8.47 -21.95 -1.88
CA PRO A 129 -8.88 -23.09 -1.08
C PRO A 129 -7.72 -24.10 -1.00
N PRO A 130 -7.54 -24.78 0.15
CA PRO A 130 -6.59 -25.87 0.23
C PRO A 130 -6.91 -26.92 -0.84
N PRO A 131 -5.91 -27.55 -1.47
CA PRO A 131 -6.14 -28.65 -2.38
C PRO A 131 -6.82 -29.81 -1.63
N GLU A 132 -7.80 -30.46 -2.25
CA GLU A 132 -8.40 -31.66 -1.65
C GLU A 132 -7.38 -32.81 -1.71
N LEU A 133 -7.39 -33.69 -0.69
CA LEU A 133 -6.42 -34.79 -0.55
C LEU A 133 -6.34 -35.73 -1.76
N ASN A 134 -7.42 -35.81 -2.56
CA ASN A 134 -7.53 -36.66 -3.75
C ASN A 134 -7.71 -35.86 -5.06
N GLU A 135 -7.50 -34.54 -5.04
CA GLU A 135 -7.70 -33.71 -6.23
C GLU A 135 -6.60 -33.99 -7.27
N LYS A 136 -7.00 -34.28 -8.51
CA LYS A 136 -6.02 -34.37 -9.61
C LYS A 136 -5.37 -33.00 -9.82
N PRO A 137 -4.06 -32.95 -10.12
CA PRO A 137 -3.39 -31.68 -10.40
C PRO A 137 -4.07 -30.94 -11.56
N LYS A 138 -4.53 -29.71 -11.29
CA LYS A 138 -5.11 -28.84 -12.32
C LYS A 138 -4.11 -28.54 -13.43
N SER A 139 -4.59 -28.54 -14.67
CA SER A 139 -3.84 -28.07 -15.82
C SER A 139 -3.38 -26.61 -15.64
N LYS A 140 -2.39 -26.18 -16.42
CA LYS A 140 -1.94 -24.78 -16.38
C LYS A 140 -3.07 -23.81 -16.76
N ILE A 141 -3.96 -24.21 -17.66
CA ILE A 141 -5.09 -23.40 -18.14
C ILE A 141 -6.13 -23.27 -17.02
N GLU A 142 -6.53 -24.37 -16.38
CA GLU A 142 -7.48 -24.33 -15.25
C GLU A 142 -6.96 -23.49 -14.09
N ARG A 143 -5.67 -23.64 -13.73
CA ARG A 143 -5.04 -22.80 -12.69
C ARG A 143 -5.10 -21.31 -13.03
N LYS A 144 -4.85 -20.97 -14.30
CA LYS A 144 -4.93 -19.57 -14.77
C LYS A 144 -6.37 -19.05 -14.69
N ASN A 145 -7.35 -19.82 -15.13
CA ASN A 145 -8.76 -19.44 -15.11
C ASN A 145 -9.26 -19.26 -13.67
N ASP A 146 -8.95 -20.21 -12.77
CA ASP A 146 -9.30 -20.13 -11.35
C ASP A 146 -8.67 -18.89 -10.68
N TYR A 147 -7.42 -18.57 -11.03
CA TYR A 147 -6.75 -17.37 -10.55
C TYR A 147 -7.45 -16.10 -11.01
N GLN A 148 -7.83 -16.00 -12.29
CA GLN A 148 -8.54 -14.81 -12.80
C GLN A 148 -9.90 -14.65 -12.13
N LYS A 149 -10.69 -15.73 -12.04
CA LYS A 149 -11.99 -15.69 -11.36
C LYS A 149 -11.89 -15.24 -9.91
N ARG A 150 -10.87 -15.71 -9.17
CA ARG A 150 -10.60 -15.25 -7.80
C ARG A 150 -10.16 -13.78 -7.76
N LYS A 151 -9.31 -13.37 -8.70
CA LYS A 151 -8.85 -11.99 -8.80
C LYS A 151 -10.03 -11.04 -9.03
N GLU A 152 -10.91 -11.35 -9.97
CA GLU A 152 -12.13 -10.59 -10.26
C GLU A 152 -13.03 -10.48 -9.04
N LYS A 153 -13.33 -11.61 -8.38
CA LYS A 153 -14.13 -11.63 -7.15
C LYS A 153 -13.51 -10.80 -6.01
N ASN A 154 -12.18 -10.86 -5.86
CA ASN A 154 -11.49 -10.06 -4.85
C ASN A 154 -11.55 -8.56 -5.18
N ILE A 155 -11.43 -8.18 -6.46
CA ILE A 155 -11.55 -6.78 -6.91
C ILE A 155 -12.98 -6.28 -6.65
N GLU A 156 -14.00 -7.04 -7.04
CA GLU A 156 -15.41 -6.69 -6.80
C GLU A 156 -15.68 -6.46 -5.31
N LYS A 157 -15.24 -7.39 -4.46
CA LYS A 157 -15.35 -7.27 -3.01
C LYS A 157 -14.60 -6.04 -2.49
N GLY A 158 -13.35 -5.83 -2.93
CA GLY A 158 -12.53 -4.69 -2.50
C GLY A 158 -13.13 -3.35 -2.90
N LEU A 159 -13.77 -3.26 -4.08
CA LEU A 159 -14.50 -2.07 -4.53
C LEU A 159 -15.71 -1.80 -3.65
N ALA A 160 -16.50 -2.83 -3.32
CA ALA A 160 -17.64 -2.68 -2.42
C ALA A 160 -17.21 -2.22 -1.01
N GLU A 161 -16.14 -2.80 -0.46
CA GLU A 161 -15.55 -2.40 0.82
C GLU A 161 -15.03 -0.96 0.78
N LEU A 162 -14.34 -0.56 -0.30
CA LEU A 162 -13.84 0.79 -0.50
C LEU A 162 -14.97 1.83 -0.60
N ASN A 163 -16.03 1.54 -1.34
CA ASN A 163 -17.17 2.46 -1.46
C ASN A 163 -17.87 2.65 -0.12
N ALA A 164 -18.10 1.57 0.63
CA ALA A 164 -18.68 1.65 1.97
C ALA A 164 -17.79 2.44 2.94
N GLU A 165 -16.47 2.28 2.84
CA GLU A 165 -15.48 3.05 3.61
C GLU A 165 -15.55 4.55 3.28
N ILE A 166 -15.57 4.91 2.00
CA ILE A 166 -15.68 6.32 1.56
C ILE A 166 -16.98 6.95 2.06
N ASP A 167 -18.11 6.25 1.95
CA ASP A 167 -19.40 6.74 2.43
C ASP A 167 -19.42 6.93 3.96
N ALA A 168 -18.75 6.05 4.70
CA ALA A 168 -18.58 6.21 6.14
C ALA A 168 -17.70 7.42 6.48
N LEU A 169 -16.60 7.63 5.77
CA LEU A 169 -15.71 8.79 5.97
C LEU A 169 -16.40 10.11 5.65
N ARG A 170 -17.16 10.19 4.55
CA ARG A 170 -17.99 11.35 4.22
C ARG A 170 -18.96 11.69 5.35
N LYS A 171 -19.69 10.69 5.87
CA LYS A 171 -20.59 10.88 7.02
C LYS A 171 -19.84 11.34 8.28
N LEU A 172 -18.61 10.89 8.50
CA LEU A 172 -17.79 11.32 9.63
C LEU A 172 -17.32 12.76 9.47
N ARG A 173 -16.87 13.15 8.28
CA ARG A 173 -16.49 14.52 7.91
C ARG A 173 -17.66 15.49 8.12
N ASP A 174 -18.81 15.17 7.55
CA ASP A 174 -19.98 16.05 7.55
C ASP A 174 -20.59 16.24 8.95
N LYS A 175 -20.29 15.34 9.90
CA LYS A 175 -20.67 15.48 11.31
C LYS A 175 -19.73 16.39 12.12
N LYS A 176 -18.53 16.65 11.63
CA LYS A 176 -17.53 17.51 12.30
C LYS A 176 -17.64 18.98 11.89
N GLN A 177 -18.35 19.26 10.80
CA GLN A 177 -18.69 20.61 10.33
C GLN A 177 -19.90 21.16 11.10
#